data_AF-A0A2S7UTS5-F1
#
_entry.id   AF-A0A2S7UTS5-F1
#
_cell.length_a   1.000
_cell.length_b   1.000
_cell.length_c   1.000
_cell.angle_alpha   90.00
_cell.angle_beta   90.00
_cell.angle_gamma   90.00
#
_symmetry.space_group_name_H-M   'P 1'
#
loop_
_entity.id
_entity.type
_entity.pdbx_description
1 polymer ?
#
loop_
_entity_poly.entity_id
_entity_poly.type
_entity_poly.pdbx_seq_one_letter_code
_entity_poly.pdbx_strand_id
1 'polypeptide(L)'
;MTKYLFLCLCLLSNGVFASSAGVDVRNTVEDTKAIYWLNQEKNKAIAYGNWGSFELLKDFIKTTTLKDGVRKRATNLKNADVLLLAPSNLDKILKVYFSDDFMTVNGQTYSADPALISKFRGINSSRSAQGDSFSVNMLDEKLLNTLY
;
A
#
# COMPACT_ATOMS: atom_id res chain seq x y z
N MET A 1 -15.80 -46.39 -27.86
CA MET A 1 -14.80 -45.32 -28.08
C MET A 1 -15.52 -43.98 -28.30
N THR A 2 -15.66 -43.26 -27.19
CA THR A 2 -15.52 -41.80 -27.00
C THR A 2 -15.63 -40.90 -28.23
N LYS A 3 -16.78 -40.25 -28.47
CA LYS A 3 -16.89 -39.16 -29.48
C LYS A 3 -17.93 -38.07 -29.18
N TYR A 4 -18.14 -37.63 -27.93
CA TYR A 4 -18.91 -36.39 -27.69
C TYR A 4 -18.42 -35.60 -26.46
N LEU A 5 -17.12 -35.33 -26.38
CA LEU A 5 -16.54 -34.52 -25.29
C LEU A 5 -15.86 -33.24 -25.78
N PHE A 6 -16.42 -32.58 -26.81
CA PHE A 6 -15.79 -31.38 -27.39
C PHE A 6 -16.79 -30.27 -27.72
N LEU A 7 -17.76 -30.01 -26.83
CA LEU A 7 -18.68 -28.88 -27.02
C LEU A 7 -18.92 -27.97 -25.81
N CYS A 8 -18.19 -28.14 -24.70
CA CYS A 8 -18.30 -27.25 -23.52
C CYS A 8 -17.13 -26.28 -23.32
N LEU A 9 -16.08 -26.31 -24.16
CA LEU A 9 -14.84 -25.55 -23.90
C LEU A 9 -14.80 -24.12 -24.47
N CYS A 10 -15.83 -23.68 -25.22
CA CYS A 10 -15.82 -22.35 -25.84
C CYS A 10 -16.64 -21.28 -25.10
N LEU A 11 -17.28 -21.60 -23.98
CA LEU A 11 -18.14 -20.66 -23.23
C LEU A 11 -17.46 -19.95 -22.04
N LEU A 12 -16.17 -20.20 -21.78
CA LEU A 12 -15.48 -19.64 -20.60
C LEU A 12 -14.41 -18.58 -20.91
N SER A 13 -14.25 -18.13 -22.15
CA SER A 13 -13.18 -17.18 -22.52
C SER A 13 -13.64 -15.73 -22.67
N ASN A 14 -14.62 -15.27 -21.89
CA ASN A 14 -14.86 -13.83 -21.67
C ASN A 14 -14.84 -13.53 -20.17
N GLY A 15 -13.78 -13.98 -19.49
CA GLY A 15 -13.30 -13.29 -18.31
C GLY A 15 -12.79 -11.92 -18.75
N VAL A 16 -13.69 -10.95 -18.88
CA VAL A 16 -13.31 -9.54 -18.83
C VAL A 16 -12.58 -9.41 -17.50
N PHE A 17 -11.26 -9.27 -17.55
CA PHE A 17 -10.51 -8.71 -16.45
C PHE A 17 -11.11 -7.32 -16.24
N ALA A 18 -12.05 -7.22 -15.32
CA ALA A 18 -12.41 -5.95 -14.73
C ALA A 18 -11.11 -5.45 -14.10
N SER A 19 -10.37 -4.63 -14.84
CA SER A 19 -9.44 -3.69 -14.26
C SER A 19 -10.25 -3.03 -13.17
N SER A 20 -9.94 -3.33 -11.90
CA SER A 20 -10.46 -2.54 -10.79
C SER A 20 -10.29 -1.08 -11.22
N ALA A 21 -11.38 -0.32 -11.26
CA ALA A 21 -11.32 1.09 -11.57
C ALA A 21 -10.20 1.66 -10.69
N GLY A 22 -9.06 1.98 -11.31
CA GLY A 22 -7.81 2.12 -10.59
C GLY A 22 -8.02 3.19 -9.53
N VAL A 23 -7.80 2.85 -8.26
CA VAL A 23 -7.81 3.84 -7.19
C VAL A 23 -6.89 4.96 -7.65
N ASP A 24 -7.46 6.15 -7.85
CA ASP A 24 -6.69 7.33 -8.19
C ASP A 24 -5.81 7.63 -6.98
N VAL A 25 -4.56 7.17 -7.08
CA VAL A 25 -3.56 7.27 -6.02
C VAL A 25 -3.37 8.71 -5.60
N ARG A 26 -3.40 9.66 -6.55
CA ARG A 26 -3.20 11.07 -6.26
C ARG A 26 -4.34 11.60 -5.39
N ASN A 27 -5.58 11.44 -5.84
CA ASN A 27 -6.74 11.92 -5.09
C ASN A 27 -6.85 11.24 -3.71
N THR A 28 -6.53 9.95 -3.65
CA THR A 28 -6.59 9.20 -2.39
C THR A 28 -5.50 9.62 -1.40
N VAL A 29 -4.29 9.94 -1.88
CA VAL A 29 -3.21 10.50 -1.05
C VAL A 29 -3.60 11.89 -0.54
N GLU A 30 -4.19 12.75 -1.37
CA GLU A 30 -4.67 14.08 -0.94
C GLU A 30 -5.70 13.97 0.20
N ASP A 31 -6.69 13.09 0.04
CA ASP A 31 -7.78 12.88 0.99
C ASP A 31 -7.36 12.16 2.28
N THR A 32 -6.15 11.58 2.30
CA THR A 32 -5.59 10.88 3.46
C THR A 32 -5.48 11.82 4.67
N LYS A 33 -6.01 11.37 5.81
CA LYS A 33 -5.95 12.08 7.11
C LYS A 33 -5.06 11.38 8.13
N ALA A 34 -4.82 10.09 7.96
CA ALA A 34 -3.91 9.34 8.82
C ALA A 34 -3.11 8.34 7.99
N ILE A 35 -1.84 8.14 8.36
CA ILE A 35 -1.05 7.04 7.84
C ILE A 35 -0.69 6.11 8.99
N TYR A 36 -0.94 4.82 8.80
CA TYR A 36 -0.55 3.78 9.75
C TYR A 36 0.59 2.97 9.17
N TRP A 37 1.75 3.02 9.80
CA TRP A 37 2.90 2.21 9.41
C TRP A 37 2.94 0.95 10.26
N LEU A 38 2.78 -0.21 9.61
CA LEU A 38 2.76 -1.51 10.27
C LEU A 38 4.17 -2.05 10.48
N ASN A 39 4.39 -2.74 11.59
CA ASN A 39 5.61 -3.53 11.75
C ASN A 39 5.60 -4.77 10.82
N GLN A 40 6.74 -5.45 10.71
CA GLN A 40 6.89 -6.61 9.82
C GLN A 40 5.92 -7.76 10.14
N GLU A 41 5.60 -7.97 11.43
CA GLU A 41 4.62 -8.95 11.89
C GLU A 41 3.17 -8.51 11.67
N LYS A 42 2.94 -7.25 11.27
CA LYS A 42 1.63 -6.62 11.09
C LYS A 42 0.72 -6.70 12.31
N ASN A 43 1.31 -6.75 13.51
CA ASN A 43 0.59 -6.81 14.79
C ASN A 43 0.69 -5.49 15.59
N LYS A 44 1.57 -4.57 15.16
CA LYS A 44 1.69 -3.22 15.72
C LYS A 44 1.69 -2.18 14.60
N ALA A 45 1.23 -0.98 14.93
CA ALA A 45 1.22 0.16 14.04
C ALA A 45 1.72 1.44 14.73
N ILE A 46 2.28 2.35 13.94
CA ILE A 46 2.55 3.73 14.34
C ILE A 46 1.66 4.66 13.51
N ALA A 47 0.92 5.54 14.17
CA ALA A 47 0.07 6.52 13.51
C ALA A 47 0.83 7.82 13.22
N TYR A 48 0.71 8.29 11.99
CA TYR A 48 1.17 9.59 11.50
C TYR A 48 -0.10 10.41 11.23
N GLY A 49 -0.57 11.12 12.26
CA GLY A 49 -1.75 12.00 12.17
C GLY A 49 -1.47 13.48 12.48
N ASN A 50 -0.34 13.80 13.14
CA ASN A 50 0.06 15.17 13.50
C ASN A 50 1.42 15.56 12.88
N TRP A 51 1.58 16.86 12.63
CA TRP A 51 2.32 17.48 11.51
C TRP A 51 3.85 17.28 11.44
N GLY A 52 4.35 17.33 10.20
CA GLY A 52 5.77 17.22 9.81
C GLY A 52 6.03 15.97 8.97
N SER A 53 6.28 14.84 9.63
CA SER A 53 6.57 13.56 8.96
C SER A 53 5.39 13.04 8.14
N PHE A 54 4.15 13.35 8.54
CA PHE A 54 2.95 12.99 7.79
C PHE A 54 2.91 13.62 6.40
N GLU A 55 3.06 14.95 6.31
CA GLU A 55 3.03 15.67 5.03
C GLU A 55 4.21 15.27 4.13
N LEU A 56 5.41 15.11 4.70
CA LEU A 56 6.57 14.63 3.95
C LEU A 56 6.34 13.24 3.34
N LEU A 57 5.67 12.34 4.07
CA LEU A 57 5.36 11.00 3.60
C LEU A 57 4.29 11.04 2.50
N LYS A 58 3.26 11.87 2.65
CA LYS A 58 2.24 12.10 1.61
C LYS A 58 2.87 12.64 0.33
N ASP A 59 3.68 13.69 0.44
CA ASP A 59 4.36 14.30 -0.70
C ASP A 59 5.31 13.32 -1.38
N PHE A 60 6.03 12.51 -0.60
CA PHE A 60 6.90 11.48 -1.15
C PHE A 60 6.12 10.44 -1.98
N ILE A 61 5.00 9.93 -1.45
CA ILE A 61 4.17 8.94 -2.15
C ILE A 61 3.57 9.56 -3.43
N LYS A 62 3.03 10.77 -3.32
CA LYS A 62 2.46 11.52 -4.45
C LYS A 62 3.49 11.80 -5.53
N THR A 63 4.64 12.35 -5.18
CA THR A 63 5.67 12.70 -6.18
C THR A 63 6.31 11.45 -6.80
N THR A 64 6.49 10.37 -6.03
CA THR A 64 7.03 9.11 -6.56
C THR A 64 6.07 8.46 -7.55
N THR A 65 4.75 8.54 -7.32
CA THR A 65 3.75 8.02 -8.27
C THR A 65 3.58 8.86 -9.53
N LEU A 66 4.01 10.12 -9.52
CA LEU A 66 4.02 10.99 -10.70
C LEU A 66 5.26 10.82 -11.59
N LYS A 67 6.34 10.21 -11.09
CA LYS A 67 7.55 10.00 -11.89
C LYS A 67 7.31 8.91 -12.94
N ASP A 68 7.62 9.21 -14.19
CA ASP A 68 7.64 8.24 -15.30
C ASP A 68 8.67 7.14 -15.01
N GLY A 69 8.22 6.04 -14.41
CA GLY A 69 9.11 5.00 -13.91
C GLY A 69 8.40 3.74 -13.45
N VAL A 70 7.18 3.48 -13.95
CA VAL A 70 6.43 2.26 -13.64
C VAL A 70 7.23 1.06 -14.15
N ARG A 71 7.87 0.33 -13.24
CA ARG A 71 8.48 -0.94 -13.56
C ARG A 71 7.42 -2.02 -13.40
N LYS A 72 7.02 -2.65 -14.51
CA LYS A 72 6.22 -3.89 -14.50
C LYS A 72 7.04 -5.09 -14.04
N ARG A 73 7.81 -4.95 -12.95
CA ARG A 73 8.54 -6.06 -12.34
C ARG A 73 7.73 -6.57 -11.17
N ALA A 74 7.59 -7.89 -11.07
CA ALA A 74 7.11 -8.53 -9.86
C ALA A 74 8.10 -8.22 -8.73
N THR A 75 7.71 -7.32 -7.84
CA THR A 75 8.50 -6.97 -6.65
C THR A 75 8.13 -7.92 -5.54
N ASN A 76 9.13 -8.53 -4.90
CA ASN A 76 8.88 -9.35 -3.72
C ASN A 76 8.48 -8.45 -2.54
N LEU A 77 7.20 -8.46 -2.18
CA LEU A 77 6.66 -7.66 -1.08
C LEU A 77 6.82 -8.32 0.29
N LYS A 78 7.42 -9.52 0.38
CA LYS A 78 7.51 -10.29 1.63
C LYS A 78 8.18 -9.52 2.78
N ASN A 79 9.17 -8.70 2.45
CA ASN A 79 9.95 -7.91 3.42
C ASN A 79 9.67 -6.40 3.30
N ALA A 80 8.66 -6.00 2.54
CA ALA A 80 8.34 -4.59 2.38
C ALA A 80 7.63 -4.06 3.62
N ASP A 81 7.95 -2.83 3.99
CA ASP A 81 7.17 -2.07 4.95
C ASP A 81 5.76 -1.83 4.38
N VAL A 82 4.75 -1.88 5.24
CA VAL A 82 3.36 -1.66 4.83
C VAL A 82 2.81 -0.42 5.50
N LEU A 83 2.32 0.50 4.67
CA LEU A 83 1.66 1.72 5.10
C LEU A 83 0.21 1.69 4.63
N LEU A 84 -0.71 2.01 5.55
CA LEU A 84 -2.14 2.20 5.26
C LEU A 84 -2.45 3.69 5.28
N LEU A 85 -2.82 4.24 4.14
CA LEU A 85 -3.26 5.62 3.98
C LEU A 85 -4.78 5.65 4.11
N ALA A 86 -5.26 6.31 5.16
CA ALA A 86 -6.65 6.29 5.57
C ALA A 86 -7.30 7.68 5.38
N PRO A 87 -8.35 7.80 4.53
CA PRO A 87 -9.22 8.97 4.52
C PRO A 87 -10.17 8.96 5.73
N SER A 88 -10.82 10.10 6.03
CA SER A 88 -11.72 10.23 7.20
C SER A 88 -12.86 9.21 7.25
N ASN A 89 -13.41 8.83 6.10
CA ASN A 89 -14.56 7.93 5.97
C ASN A 89 -14.15 6.46 5.73
N LEU A 90 -12.84 6.20 5.59
CA LEU A 90 -12.25 4.88 5.34
C LEU A 90 -12.84 4.16 4.12
N ASP A 91 -13.30 4.90 3.10
CA ASP A 91 -13.89 4.32 1.89
C ASP A 91 -12.84 3.78 0.90
N LYS A 92 -11.67 4.44 0.84
CA LYS A 92 -10.58 4.16 -0.09
C LYS A 92 -9.26 4.11 0.67
N ILE A 93 -9.09 3.06 1.47
CA ILE A 93 -7.81 2.82 2.15
C ILE A 93 -6.77 2.43 1.10
N LEU A 94 -5.71 3.22 1.00
CA LEU A 94 -4.62 2.97 0.05
C LEU A 94 -3.48 2.23 0.76
N LYS A 95 -3.13 1.05 0.24
CA LYS A 95 -2.00 0.27 0.73
C LYS A 95 -0.75 0.60 -0.07
N VAL A 96 0.28 1.03 0.63
CA VAL A 96 1.58 1.42 0.08
C VAL A 96 2.65 0.51 0.66
N TYR A 97 3.53 -0.01 -0.19
CA TYR A 97 4.62 -0.87 0.21
C TYR A 97 5.96 -0.18 -0.05
N PHE A 98 6.84 -0.12 0.93
CA PHE A 98 8.23 0.34 0.73
C PHE A 98 9.20 -0.83 0.78
N SER A 99 9.91 -1.02 -0.33
CA SER A 99 11.16 -1.79 -0.40
C SER A 99 12.35 -0.83 -0.32
N ASP A 100 13.59 -1.29 -0.52
CA ASP A 100 14.77 -0.43 -0.34
C ASP A 100 14.86 0.71 -1.36
N ASP A 101 14.58 0.41 -2.64
CA ASP A 101 14.70 1.32 -3.78
C ASP A 101 13.40 1.41 -4.61
N PHE A 102 12.32 0.80 -4.11
CA PHE A 102 11.02 0.77 -4.77
C PHE A 102 9.86 1.06 -3.83
N MET A 103 8.82 1.69 -4.38
CA MET A 103 7.52 1.85 -3.76
C MET A 103 6.47 1.13 -4.62
N THR A 104 5.64 0.28 -4.00
CA THR A 104 4.52 -0.37 -4.70
C THR A 104 3.18 0.17 -4.20
N VAL A 105 2.33 0.62 -5.11
CA VAL A 105 1.00 1.17 -4.82
C VAL A 105 0.03 0.68 -5.88
N ASN A 106 -1.12 0.13 -5.44
CA ASN A 106 -2.16 -0.40 -6.34
C ASN A 106 -1.61 -1.37 -7.42
N GLY A 107 -0.70 -2.27 -7.02
CA GLY A 107 -0.07 -3.25 -7.91
C GLY A 107 0.98 -2.68 -8.87
N GLN A 108 1.23 -1.37 -8.86
CA GLN A 108 2.26 -0.73 -9.68
C GLN A 108 3.50 -0.43 -8.84
N THR A 109 4.68 -0.76 -9.38
CA THR A 109 5.97 -0.50 -8.74
C THR A 109 6.64 0.71 -9.36
N TYR A 110 7.09 1.63 -8.52
CA TYR A 110 7.79 2.85 -8.88
C TYR A 110 9.21 2.81 -8.31
N SER A 111 10.19 3.32 -9.07
CA SER A 111 11.50 3.60 -8.49
C SER A 111 11.37 4.73 -7.47
N ALA A 112 11.90 4.51 -6.29
CA ALA A 112 11.79 5.42 -5.17
C ALA A 112 13.19 5.82 -4.69
N ASP A 113 13.31 7.00 -4.08
CA ASP A 113 14.59 7.47 -3.54
C ASP A 113 14.94 6.66 -2.27
N PRO A 114 16.00 5.83 -2.30
CA PRO A 114 16.36 4.98 -1.17
C PRO A 114 16.79 5.81 0.06
N ALA A 115 17.33 7.03 -0.14
CA ALA A 115 17.72 7.90 0.96
C ALA A 115 16.49 8.41 1.73
N LEU A 116 15.41 8.76 1.02
CA LEU A 116 14.15 9.16 1.63
C LEU A 116 13.46 7.99 2.35
N ILE A 117 13.43 6.80 1.74
CA ILE A 117 12.90 5.59 2.39
C ILE A 117 13.66 5.29 3.68
N SER A 118 14.98 5.31 3.64
CA SER A 118 15.83 5.10 4.81
C SER A 118 15.56 6.14 5.92
N LYS A 119 15.41 7.41 5.55
CA LYS A 119 15.03 8.49 6.49
C LYS A 119 13.69 8.20 7.17
N PHE A 120 12.67 7.81 6.41
CA PHE A 120 11.35 7.48 6.94
C PHE A 120 11.39 6.27 7.88
N ARG A 121 12.15 5.22 7.52
CA ARG A 121 12.39 4.06 8.39
C ARG A 121 13.07 4.48 9.70
N GLY A 122 14.09 5.35 9.63
CA GLY A 122 14.76 5.88 10.81
C GLY A 122 13.82 6.62 11.76
N ILE A 123 12.94 7.47 11.21
CA ILE A 123 11.88 8.14 11.99
C ILE A 123 10.97 7.10 12.63
N ASN A 124 10.51 6.11 11.87
CA ASN A 124 9.61 5.08 12.35
C ASN A 124 10.23 4.24 13.48
N SER A 125 11.48 3.81 13.32
CA SER A 125 12.25 3.08 14.34
C SER A 125 12.43 3.91 15.61
N SER A 126 12.74 5.20 15.48
CA SER A 126 12.88 6.10 16.64
C SER A 126 11.57 6.24 17.41
N ARG A 127 10.45 6.44 16.71
CA ARG A 127 9.12 6.51 17.34
C ARG A 127 8.71 5.19 17.99
N SER A 128 9.01 4.06 17.35
CA SER A 128 8.78 2.74 17.94
C SER A 128 9.56 2.57 19.24
N ALA A 129 10.82 3.03 19.30
CA ALA A 129 11.65 2.96 20.50
C ALA A 129 11.14 3.88 21.63
N GLN A 130 10.44 4.96 21.28
CA GLN A 130 9.79 5.88 22.23
C GLN A 130 8.45 5.36 22.76
N GLY A 131 7.93 4.26 22.23
CA GLY A 131 6.67 3.66 22.67
C GLY A 131 5.44 4.12 21.91
N ASP A 132 5.60 4.83 20.78
CA ASP A 132 4.47 5.29 19.94
C ASP A 132 3.72 4.16 19.23
N SER A 133 4.26 2.93 19.24
CA SER A 133 3.63 1.78 18.60
C SER A 133 2.45 1.27 19.43
N PHE A 134 1.31 1.06 18.79
CA PHE A 134 0.12 0.47 19.41
C PHE A 134 -0.30 -0.82 18.69
N SER A 135 -1.13 -1.63 19.33
CA SER A 135 -1.61 -2.89 18.74
C SER A 135 -2.52 -2.61 17.54
N VAL A 136 -2.36 -3.34 16.44
CA VAL A 136 -3.25 -3.19 15.27
C VAL A 136 -4.72 -3.40 15.59
N ASN A 137 -5.05 -4.16 16.64
CA ASN A 137 -6.43 -4.36 17.10
C ASN A 137 -7.11 -3.08 17.60
N MET A 138 -6.36 -1.98 17.77
CA MET A 138 -6.90 -0.65 18.08
C MET A 138 -7.22 0.17 16.82
N LEU A 139 -6.92 -0.35 15.61
CA LEU A 139 -7.34 0.27 14.35
C LEU A 139 -8.84 0.07 14.13
N ASP A 140 -9.42 0.94 13.31
CA ASP A 140 -10.80 0.77 12.83
C ASP A 140 -10.96 -0.59 12.13
N GLU A 141 -12.14 -1.21 12.27
CA GLU A 141 -12.46 -2.52 11.70
C GLU A 141 -12.20 -2.55 10.18
N LYS A 142 -12.49 -1.45 9.46
CA LYS A 142 -12.22 -1.36 8.03
C LYS A 142 -10.73 -1.43 7.71
N LEU A 143 -9.87 -0.84 8.54
CA LEU A 143 -8.42 -0.90 8.39
C LEU A 143 -7.91 -2.32 8.67
N LEU A 144 -8.43 -2.97 9.71
CA LEU A 144 -8.11 -4.36 10.04
C LEU A 144 -8.46 -5.32 8.91
N ASN A 145 -9.64 -5.16 8.31
CA ASN A 145 -10.09 -5.95 7.17
C ASN A 145 -9.22 -5.78 5.92
N THR A 146 -8.38 -4.74 5.85
CA THR A 146 -7.40 -4.63 4.75
C THR A 146 -6.14 -5.47 4.98
N LEU A 147 -5.92 -6.02 6.17
CA LEU A 147 -4.71 -6.79 6.50
C LEU A 147 -4.79 -8.27 6.09
N TYR A 148 -6.00 -8.81 6.01
CA TYR A 148 -6.33 -10.22 5.76
C TYR A 148 -7.14 -10.38 4.46
#